data_AF-A0A4Q0I3E0-F1
#
_entry.id   AF-A0A4Q0I3E0-F1
#
_cell.length_a   1.000
_cell.length_b   1.000
_cell.length_c   1.000
_cell.angle_alpha   90.00
_cell.angle_beta   90.00
_cell.angle_gamma   90.00
#
_symmetry.space_group_name_H-M   'P 1'
#
loop_
_entity.id
_entity.type
_entity.pdbx_description
1 polymer ?
#
loop_
_entity_poly.entity_id
_entity_poly.type
_entity_poly.pdbx_seq_one_letter_code
_entity_poly.pdbx_strand_id
1 'polypeptide(L)' 'MAKRNTPLVPESRDALTRFKMECAKEIGHLQYVKENNDHYKGDVPSRINGLQGGPIGGQMVKRMIQMAENQLK' A
#
# COMPACT_ATOMS: atom_id res chain seq x y z
N MET A 1 18.64 -3.24 -13.71
CA MET A 1 17.20 -3.34 -13.38
C MET A 1 17.02 -2.98 -11.91
N ALA A 2 16.11 -2.07 -11.58
CA ALA A 2 15.82 -1.75 -10.18
C ALA A 2 15.29 -3.01 -9.46
N LYS A 3 15.83 -3.31 -8.28
CA LYS A 3 15.41 -4.47 -7.47
C LYS A 3 13.90 -4.34 -7.20
N ARG A 4 13.13 -5.39 -7.51
CA ARG A 4 11.71 -5.43 -7.20
C ARG A 4 11.56 -5.36 -5.68
N ASN A 5 10.71 -4.49 -5.17
CA ASN A 5 10.42 -4.44 -3.74
C ASN A 5 9.73 -5.77 -3.36
N THR A 6 10.46 -6.64 -2.68
CA THR A 6 9.98 -7.92 -2.13
C THR A 6 9.57 -7.70 -0.68
N PRO A 7 8.40 -8.20 -0.24
CA PRO A 7 8.03 -8.16 1.17
C PRO A 7 9.04 -8.93 2.03
N LEU A 8 9.07 -8.66 3.34
CA LEU A 8 9.92 -9.40 4.27
C LEU A 8 9.59 -10.90 4.30
N VAL A 9 8.30 -11.24 4.20
CA VAL A 9 7.80 -12.61 4.04
C VAL A 9 7.33 -12.77 2.59
N PRO A 10 8.09 -13.41 1.69
CA PRO A 10 7.77 -13.47 0.26
C PRO A 10 6.37 -13.98 -0.08
N GLU A 11 5.89 -14.96 0.68
CA GLU A 11 4.59 -15.64 0.52
C GLU A 11 3.42 -14.71 0.84
N SER A 12 3.67 -13.63 1.61
CA SER A 12 2.63 -12.68 2.01
C SER A 12 2.22 -11.70 0.91
N ARG A 13 2.85 -11.74 -0.27
CA ARG A 13 2.62 -10.77 -1.36
C ARG A 13 1.14 -10.61 -1.72
N ASP A 14 0.41 -11.70 -1.88
CA ASP A 14 -0.99 -11.66 -2.29
C ASP A 14 -1.87 -11.13 -1.15
N ALA A 15 -1.59 -11.55 0.09
CA ALA A 15 -2.28 -11.05 1.28
C ALA A 15 -2.06 -9.54 1.46
N LEU A 16 -0.81 -9.06 1.32
CA LEU A 16 -0.48 -7.63 1.36
C LEU A 16 -1.13 -6.84 0.23
N THR A 17 -1.30 -7.44 -0.95
CA THR A 17 -1.97 -6.81 -2.08
C THR A 17 -3.46 -6.62 -1.77
N ARG A 18 -4.14 -7.65 -1.24
CA ARG A 18 -5.54 -7.55 -0.79
C ARG A 18 -5.69 -6.52 0.34
N PHE A 19 -4.80 -6.57 1.32
CA PHE A 19 -4.79 -5.65 2.45
C PHE A 19 -4.59 -4.18 2.03
N LYS A 20 -3.71 -3.93 1.04
CA LYS A 20 -3.55 -2.60 0.43
C LYS A 20 -4.86 -2.11 -0.20
N MET A 21 -5.59 -2.97 -0.91
CA MET A 21 -6.87 -2.63 -1.52
C MET A 21 -7.93 -2.29 -0.46
N GLU A 22 -7.99 -3.06 0.63
CA GLU A 22 -8.87 -2.76 1.77
C GLU A 22 -8.54 -1.40 2.39
N CYS A 23 -7.27 -1.15 2.72
CA CYS A 23 -6.84 0.13 3.29
C CYS A 23 -7.14 1.31 2.35
N ALA A 24 -6.94 1.13 1.04
CA ALA A 24 -7.27 2.14 0.04
C ALA A 24 -8.79 2.39 -0.03
N LYS A 25 -9.61 1.34 0.08
CA LYS A 25 -11.07 1.45 0.13
C LYS A 25 -11.56 2.21 1.35
N GLU A 26 -11.01 1.90 2.52
CA GLU A 26 -11.36 2.57 3.78
C GLU A 26 -11.17 4.09 3.73
N ILE A 27 -10.10 4.54 3.08
CA ILE A 27 -9.76 5.96 3.00
C ILE A 27 -10.29 6.64 1.72
N GLY A 28 -10.98 5.91 0.83
CA GLY A 28 -11.53 6.46 -0.42
C GLY A 28 -10.50 6.70 -1.54
N HIS A 29 -9.39 5.96 -1.54
CA HIS A 29 -8.25 6.12 -2.47
C HIS A 29 -8.08 4.94 -3.45
N LEU A 30 -9.15 4.17 -3.71
CA LEU A 30 -9.09 3.00 -4.61
C LEU A 30 -8.61 3.32 -6.03
N GLN A 31 -8.81 4.54 -6.52
CA GLN A 31 -8.35 4.98 -7.85
C GLN A 31 -6.83 5.15 -7.97
N TYR A 32 -6.10 5.16 -6.84
CA TYR A 32 -4.66 5.41 -6.80
C TYR A 32 -3.82 4.15 -6.63
N VAL A 33 -4.45 3.00 -6.37
CA VAL A 33 -3.78 1.69 -6.33
C VAL A 33 -3.49 1.20 -7.74
N LYS A 34 -2.38 0.45 -7.89
CA LYS A 34 -1.96 -0.08 -9.18
C LYS A 34 -3.03 -1.00 -9.80
N GLU A 35 -3.71 -1.77 -8.97
CA GLU A 35 -4.67 -2.79 -9.38
C GLU A 35 -5.91 -2.19 -10.05
N ASN A 36 -6.24 -0.93 -9.77
CA ASN A 36 -7.35 -0.20 -10.40
C ASN A 36 -6.88 0.87 -11.39
N ASN A 37 -5.58 1.13 -11.44
CA ASN A 37 -4.98 2.20 -12.21
C ASN A 37 -3.53 1.83 -12.56
N ASP A 38 -3.34 1.26 -13.75
CA ASP A 38 -2.03 0.85 -14.26
C ASP A 38 -1.36 1.95 -15.11
N HIS A 39 -1.75 3.23 -14.93
CA HIS A 39 -1.08 4.33 -15.61
C HIS A 39 0.39 4.42 -15.19
N TYR A 40 1.25 4.72 -16.15
CA TYR A 40 2.67 4.93 -15.88
C TYR A 40 2.89 6.13 -14.97
N LYS A 41 3.41 5.89 -13.76
CA LYS A 41 3.64 6.94 -12.74
C LYS A 41 5.02 7.61 -12.82
N GLY A 42 5.83 7.28 -13.84
CA GLY A 42 7.18 7.83 -13.99
C GLY A 42 7.22 9.29 -14.45
N ASP A 43 6.21 9.73 -15.21
CA ASP A 43 6.08 11.13 -15.66
C ASP A 43 5.35 12.01 -14.63
N VAL A 44 4.85 11.41 -13.55
CA VAL A 44 4.14 12.10 -12.48
C VAL A 44 5.15 12.63 -11.46
N PRO A 45 5.09 13.93 -11.06
CA PRO A 45 6.00 14.46 -10.05
C PRO A 45 5.95 13.64 -8.75
N SER A 46 7.11 13.36 -8.16
CA SER A 46 7.23 12.53 -6.94
C SER A 46 6.32 12.99 -5.80
N ARG A 47 6.12 14.30 -5.66
CA ARG A 47 5.18 14.90 -4.69
C ARG A 47 3.74 14.41 -4.90
N ILE A 48 3.28 14.37 -6.14
CA ILE A 48 1.92 13.93 -6.48
C ILE A 48 1.77 12.42 -6.24
N ASN A 49 2.77 11.63 -6.64
CA ASN A 49 2.79 10.19 -6.33
C ASN A 49 2.73 9.93 -4.81
N GLY A 50 3.47 10.71 -4.03
CA GLY A 50 3.45 10.67 -2.57
C GLY A 50 2.09 11.03 -1.97
N LEU A 51 1.43 12.08 -2.47
CA LEU A 51 0.10 12.48 -2.01
C LEU A 51 -0.98 11.44 -2.33
N GLN A 52 -0.86 10.75 -3.46
CA GLN A 52 -1.84 9.72 -3.86
C GLN A 52 -1.65 8.40 -3.10
N GLY A 53 -0.40 7.89 -3.06
CA GLY A 53 -0.09 6.57 -2.52
C GLY A 53 0.33 6.56 -1.03
N GLY A 54 0.85 7.68 -0.53
CA GLY A 54 1.32 7.83 0.85
C GLY A 54 0.24 7.54 1.89
N PRO A 55 -0.98 8.12 1.78
CA PRO A 55 -2.09 7.82 2.70
C PRO A 55 -2.45 6.34 2.77
N ILE A 56 -2.41 5.62 1.64
CA ILE A 56 -2.69 4.18 1.58
C ILE A 56 -1.65 3.40 2.39
N GLY A 57 -0.37 3.68 2.16
CA GLY A 57 0.73 3.05 2.91
C GLY A 57 0.69 3.37 4.40
N GLY A 58 0.36 4.61 4.75
CA GLY A 58 0.16 5.03 6.15
C GLY A 58 -0.95 4.25 6.84
N GLN A 59 -2.10 4.07 6.17
CA GLN A 59 -3.22 3.28 6.70
C GLN A 59 -2.85 1.80 6.88
N MET A 60 -2.11 1.22 5.93
CA MET A 60 -1.60 -0.15 6.04
C MET A 60 -0.73 -0.31 7.30
N VAL A 61 0.25 0.57 7.50
CA VAL A 61 1.15 0.52 8.66
C VAL A 61 0.38 0.72 9.96
N LYS A 62 -0.55 1.67 9.99
CA LYS A 62 -1.42 1.93 11.16
C LYS A 62 -2.20 0.68 11.57
N ARG A 63 -2.86 0.00 10.63
CA ARG A 63 -3.61 -1.24 10.90
C ARG A 63 -2.70 -2.41 11.31
N MET A 64 -1.50 -2.53 10.72
CA MET A 64 -0.53 -3.56 11.12
C MET A 64 -0.03 -3.35 12.56
N ILE A 65 0.28 -2.11 12.96
CA ILE A 65 0.70 -1.80 14.34
C ILE A 65 -0.44 -2.10 15.30
N GLN A 66 -1.67 -1.66 15.01
CA GLN A 66 -2.83 -1.94 15.84
C GLN A 66 -3.06 -3.46 16.02
N MET A 67 -2.87 -4.25 14.96
CA MET A 67 -2.95 -5.71 15.05
C MET A 67 -1.86 -6.29 15.97
N ALA A 68 -0.62 -5.83 15.82
CA ALA A 68 0.49 -6.28 16.66
C ALA A 68 0.27 -5.92 18.14
N GLU A 69 -0.17 -4.69 18.43
CA GLU A 69 -0.51 -4.24 19.79
C GLU A 69 -1.60 -5.11 20.44
N ASN A 70 -2.58 -5.58 19.67
CA ASN A 70 -3.65 -6.45 20.17
C ASN A 70 -3.19 -7.90 20.39
N GLN A 71 -2.16 -8.37 19.68
CA GLN A 71 -1.61 -9.72 19.85
C GLN A 71 -0.59 -9.82 20.99
N LEU A 72 0.01 -8.69 21.38
CA LEU A 72 0.98 -8.60 22.48
C LEU A 72 0.32 -8.39 23.85
N LYS A 73 -0.99 -8.12 23.88
CA LYS A 73 -1.80 -8.12 25.11
C LYS A 73 -2.11 -9.55 25.53
#